data_AF-A0A6G1YRR5-F1
#
_entry.id   AF-A0A6G1YRR5-F1
#
_cell.length_a   1.000
_cell.length_b   1.000
_cell.length_c   1.000
_cell.angle_alpha   90.00
_cell.angle_beta   90.00
_cell.angle_gamma   90.00
#
_symmetry.space_group_name_H-M   'P 1'
#
loop_
_entity.id
_entity.type
_entity.pdbx_description
1 polymer ?
#
loop_
_entity_poly.entity_id
_entity_poly.type
_entity_poly.pdbx_seq_one_letter_code
_entity_poly.pdbx_strand_id
1 'polypeptide(L)'
;MPHMLKEVLANYLTPSEQHRIYSAFDIIGDIVIIKIPKCLMSKKQIIGEAILGNVKPAKSVFIQTSAIKGEFRVRNLEFLAGEDKTETEYKEHGCRFRVDVVKAY
;
A
#
# COMPACT_ATOMS: atom_id res chain seq x y z
N MET A 1 -10.72 9.49 7.92
CA MET A 1 -9.52 9.78 8.72
C MET A 1 -8.27 9.55 7.86
N PRO A 2 -7.76 10.59 7.17
CA PRO A 2 -6.58 10.50 6.29
C PRO A 2 -5.21 10.52 7.03
N HIS A 3 -5.22 10.47 8.36
CA HIS A 3 -4.02 10.65 9.18
C HIS A 3 -3.25 9.36 9.49
N MET A 4 -3.89 8.20 9.37
CA MET A 4 -3.33 6.94 9.87
C MET A 4 -1.94 6.62 9.31
N LEU A 5 -1.70 6.82 8.00
CA LEU A 5 -0.39 6.51 7.41
C LEU A 5 0.70 7.51 7.85
N LYS A 6 0.37 8.80 7.97
CA LYS A 6 1.32 9.82 8.43
C LYS A 6 1.68 9.65 9.90
N GLU A 7 0.71 9.23 10.71
CA GLU A 7 0.88 8.91 12.13
C GLU A 7 1.75 7.67 12.31
N VAL A 8 1.45 6.58 11.59
CA VAL A 8 2.25 5.35 11.61
C VAL A 8 3.71 5.63 11.22
N LEU A 9 3.92 6.51 10.25
CA LEU A 9 5.26 6.82 9.75
C LEU A 9 5.94 7.98 10.49
N ALA A 10 5.29 8.58 11.50
CA ALA A 10 5.83 9.74 12.20
C ALA A 10 7.11 9.46 12.98
N ASN A 11 7.24 8.24 13.51
CA ASN A 11 8.43 7.82 14.23
C ASN A 11 9.58 7.41 13.29
N TYR A 12 9.33 7.31 11.99
CA TYR A 12 10.28 6.78 11.00
C TYR A 12 10.72 7.83 9.96
N LEU A 13 9.97 8.92 9.82
CA LEU A 13 10.19 9.98 8.85
C LEU A 13 10.38 11.32 9.56
N THR A 14 11.25 12.18 9.01
CA THR A 14 11.38 13.56 9.46
C THR A 14 10.13 14.38 9.09
N PRO A 15 9.87 15.53 9.75
CA PRO A 15 8.71 16.38 9.44
C PRO A 15 8.62 16.78 7.96
N SER A 16 9.77 17.08 7.34
CA SER A 16 9.88 17.41 5.92
C SER A 16 9.50 16.25 5.00
N GLU A 17 9.83 15.02 5.38
CA GLU A 17 9.51 13.80 4.63
C GLU A 17 8.04 13.41 4.80
N GLN A 18 7.49 13.56 6.02
CA GLN A 18 6.07 13.35 6.28
C GLN A 18 5.17 14.28 5.46
N HIS A 19 5.60 15.51 5.18
CA HIS A 19 4.82 16.41 4.33
C HIS A 19 4.74 15.90 2.88
N ARG A 20 5.76 15.17 2.42
CA ARG A 20 5.87 14.67 1.04
C ARG A 20 5.17 13.33 0.84
N ILE A 21 4.88 12.57 1.90
CA ILE A 21 4.24 11.27 1.76
C ILE A 21 2.75 11.42 1.41
N TYR A 22 2.28 10.53 0.55
CA TYR A 22 0.85 10.45 0.23
C TYR A 22 0.10 9.91 1.45
N SER A 23 -0.98 10.58 1.85
CA SER A 23 -1.85 10.10 2.93
C SER A 23 -2.77 8.96 2.49
N ALA A 24 -3.07 8.88 1.20
CA ALA A 24 -3.99 7.89 0.65
C ALA A 24 -3.27 6.57 0.37
N PHE A 25 -3.92 5.48 0.76
CA PHE A 25 -3.51 4.10 0.49
C PHE A 25 -4.76 3.24 0.32
N ASP A 26 -4.62 2.13 -0.40
CA ASP A 26 -5.70 1.18 -0.64
C ASP A 26 -5.48 -0.06 0.25
N ILE A 27 -6.54 -0.60 0.85
CA ILE A 27 -6.52 -1.89 1.55
C ILE A 27 -7.49 -2.82 0.83
N ILE A 28 -6.99 -3.96 0.35
CA ILE A 28 -7.78 -4.99 -0.32
C ILE A 28 -7.55 -6.28 0.44
N GLY A 29 -8.53 -6.71 1.23
CA GLY A 29 -8.40 -7.86 2.10
C GLY A 29 -7.24 -7.71 3.08
N ASP A 30 -6.22 -8.55 2.94
CA ASP A 30 -4.97 -8.52 3.71
C ASP A 30 -3.79 -7.84 3.00
N ILE A 31 -4.04 -7.19 1.86
CA ILE A 31 -3.03 -6.51 1.05
C ILE A 31 -3.18 -4.99 1.17
N VAL A 32 -2.07 -4.29 1.39
CA VAL A 32 -2.01 -2.83 1.40
C VAL A 32 -1.22 -2.33 0.20
N ILE A 33 -1.75 -1.35 -0.52
CA ILE A 33 -1.10 -0.71 -1.67
C ILE A 33 -0.85 0.76 -1.35
N ILE A 34 0.40 1.18 -1.48
CA ILE A 34 0.82 2.56 -1.21
C ILE A 34 1.49 3.19 -2.43
N LYS A 35 1.60 4.52 -2.40
CA LYS A 35 2.47 5.29 -3.29
C LYS A 35 3.59 5.89 -2.46
N ILE A 36 4.83 5.76 -2.93
CA ILE A 36 5.99 6.41 -2.32
C ILE A 36 6.55 7.43 -3.33
N PRO A 37 6.70 8.71 -2.95
CA PRO A 37 7.35 9.69 -3.81
C PRO A 37 8.83 9.32 -4.00
N LYS A 38 9.40 9.64 -5.17
CA LYS A 38 10.78 9.27 -5.53
C LYS A 38 11.83 9.65 -4.46
N CYS A 39 11.65 10.78 -3.79
CA CYS A 39 12.54 11.25 -2.73
C CYS A 39 12.55 10.38 -1.46
N LEU A 40 11.56 9.50 -1.27
CA LEU A 40 11.47 8.59 -0.12
C LEU A 40 11.75 7.13 -0.50
N MET A 41 12.14 6.85 -1.75
CA MET A 41 12.39 5.47 -2.21
C MET A 41 13.52 4.80 -1.43
N SER A 42 14.52 5.55 -0.95
CA SER A 42 15.59 5.02 -0.09
C SER A 42 15.08 4.48 1.25
N LYS A 43 13.89 4.92 1.68
CA LYS A 43 13.23 4.47 2.93
C LYS A 43 12.07 3.51 2.68
N LYS A 44 11.92 2.99 1.45
CA LYS A 44 10.77 2.16 1.07
C LYS A 44 10.59 0.95 2.00
N GLN A 45 11.68 0.29 2.39
CA GLN A 45 11.61 -0.87 3.29
C GLN A 45 11.05 -0.49 4.66
N ILE A 46 11.59 0.57 5.28
CA ILE A 46 11.15 1.06 6.59
C ILE A 46 9.66 1.41 6.57
N ILE A 47 9.20 2.04 5.48
CA ILE A 47 7.79 2.38 5.28
C ILE A 47 6.94 1.11 5.21
N GLY A 48 7.38 0.09 4.45
CA GLY A 48 6.68 -1.19 4.34
C GLY A 48 6.54 -1.92 5.68
N GLU A 49 7.64 -2.04 6.42
CA GLU A 49 7.64 -2.68 7.75
C GLU A 49 6.77 -1.93 8.76
N ALA A 50 6.82 -0.60 8.76
CA ALA A 50 5.98 0.21 9.63
C ALA A 50 4.49 0.01 9.35
N ILE A 51 4.11 -0.15 8.07
CA ILE A 51 2.73 -0.46 7.69
C ILE A 51 2.32 -1.84 8.19
N LEU A 52 3.13 -2.87 7.98
CA LEU A 52 2.83 -4.22 8.48
C LEU A 52 2.65 -4.26 10.00
N GLY A 53 3.50 -3.55 10.73
CA GLY A 53 3.44 -3.52 12.20
C GLY A 53 2.23 -2.77 12.76
N ASN A 54 1.63 -1.84 12.01
CA ASN A 54 0.59 -0.94 12.52
C ASN A 54 -0.78 -1.10 11.85
N VAL A 55 -0.84 -1.66 10.63
CA VAL A 55 -2.08 -1.88 9.89
C VAL A 55 -2.53 -3.31 10.11
N LYS A 56 -3.46 -3.52 11.05
CA LYS A 56 -3.92 -4.85 11.49
C LYS A 56 -4.22 -5.88 10.39
N PRO A 57 -4.93 -5.54 9.28
CA PRO A 57 -5.19 -6.53 8.24
C PRO A 57 -3.98 -6.81 7.35
N ALA A 58 -2.95 -5.97 7.36
CA ALA A 58 -1.84 -6.05 6.42
C ALA A 58 -0.97 -7.28 6.67
N LYS A 59 -0.87 -8.14 5.66
CA LYS A 59 0.12 -9.22 5.56
C LYS A 59 1.10 -9.00 4.41
N SER A 60 0.65 -8.28 3.39
CA SER A 60 1.45 -7.94 2.21
C SER A 60 1.34 -6.45 1.94
N VAL A 61 2.46 -5.81 1.63
CA VAL A 61 2.51 -4.40 1.23
C VAL A 61 3.12 -4.30 -0.16
N PHE A 62 2.45 -3.58 -1.04
CA PHE A 62 2.90 -3.29 -2.41
C PHE A 62 3.04 -1.79 -2.63
N ILE A 63 3.98 -1.40 -3.49
CA ILE A 63 4.12 -0.04 -3.99
C ILE A 63 3.57 0.07 -5.41
N GLN A 64 2.70 1.04 -5.64
CA GLN A 64 2.28 1.41 -6.99
C GLN A 64 3.38 2.22 -7.68
N THR A 65 3.99 1.66 -8.73
CA THR A 65 5.13 2.26 -9.45
C THR A 65 4.73 3.01 -10.72
N SER A 66 3.51 2.81 -11.23
CA SER A 66 3.02 3.46 -12.45
C SER A 66 1.65 4.12 -12.27
N ALA A 67 1.35 5.07 -13.16
CA ALA A 67 -0.01 5.55 -13.34
C ALA A 67 -0.90 4.41 -13.87
N ILE A 68 -2.21 4.48 -13.59
CA ILE A 68 -3.23 3.61 -14.17
C ILE A 68 -3.17 3.73 -15.70
N LYS A 69 -3.05 2.59 -16.41
CA LYS A 69 -2.94 2.56 -17.88
C LYS A 69 -3.79 1.45 -18.49
N GLY A 70 -4.10 1.61 -19.78
CA GLY A 70 -4.80 0.60 -20.58
C GLY A 70 -6.31 0.54 -20.34
N GLU A 71 -6.99 -0.24 -21.18
CA GLU A 71 -8.44 -0.44 -21.16
C GLU A 71 -8.89 -1.08 -19.84
N PHE A 72 -8.11 -2.04 -19.33
CA PHE A 72 -8.35 -2.72 -18.04
C PHE A 72 -7.89 -1.92 -16.82
N ARG A 73 -7.38 -0.69 -17.01
CA ARG A 73 -6.95 0.22 -15.94
C ARG A 73 -6.00 -0.41 -14.92
N VAL A 74 -5.13 -1.31 -15.36
CA VAL A 74 -4.16 -1.99 -14.48
C VAL A 74 -3.09 -1.01 -13.99
N ARG A 75 -2.67 -1.18 -12.75
CA ARG A 75 -1.57 -0.45 -12.09
C ARG A 75 -0.38 -1.40 -11.96
N ASN A 76 0.85 -0.92 -12.18
CA ASN A 76 2.02 -1.73 -11.83
C ASN A 76 2.26 -1.66 -10.33
N LEU A 77 2.26 -2.82 -9.69
CA LEU A 77 2.56 -3.00 -8.28
C LEU A 77 3.88 -3.76 -8.15
N GLU A 78 4.75 -3.30 -7.25
CA GLU A 78 5.97 -3.99 -6.85
C GLU A 78 5.83 -4.40 -5.39
N PHE A 79 6.23 -5.62 -5.05
CA PHE A 79 6.24 -6.10 -3.68
C PHE A 79 7.18 -5.24 -2.83
N LEU A 80 6.74 -4.87 -1.63
CA LEU A 80 7.49 -4.01 -0.72
C LEU A 80 7.88 -4.70 0.58
N ALA A 81 6.93 -5.36 1.25
CA ALA A 81 7.18 -6.00 2.53
C ALA A 81 6.11 -7.06 2.85
N GLY A 82 6.46 -8.00 3.72
CA GLY A 82 5.55 -9.02 4.26
C GLY A 82 5.56 -10.31 3.45
N GLU A 83 4.38 -10.89 3.24
CA GLU A 83 4.23 -12.07 2.40
C GLU A 83 4.13 -11.65 0.92
N ASP A 84 4.97 -12.20 0.04
CA ASP A 84 4.88 -11.93 -1.41
C ASP A 84 3.69 -12.69 -2.02
N LYS A 85 2.50 -12.16 -1.78
CA LYS A 85 1.22 -12.74 -2.17
C LYS A 85 0.35 -11.66 -2.81
N THR A 86 -0.09 -11.92 -4.03
CA THR A 86 -0.90 -10.96 -4.81
C THR A 86 -2.40 -11.25 -4.73
N GLU A 87 -2.79 -12.44 -4.25
CA GLU A 87 -4.18 -12.88 -4.16
C GLU A 87 -4.76 -12.71 -2.75
N THR A 88 -5.98 -12.16 -2.66
CA THR A 88 -6.68 -11.95 -1.39
C THR A 88 -8.19 -12.15 -1.50
N GLU A 89 -8.85 -12.30 -0.35
CA GLU A 89 -10.31 -12.25 -0.24
C GLU A 89 -10.72 -10.88 0.32
N TYR A 90 -11.42 -10.08 -0.49
CA TYR A 90 -11.98 -8.80 -0.07
C TYR A 90 -13.48 -8.94 0.21
N LYS A 91 -13.93 -8.33 1.30
CA LYS A 91 -15.34 -8.35 1.73
C LYS A 91 -15.93 -6.97 1.63
N GLU A 92 -16.98 -6.85 0.83
CA GLU A 92 -17.69 -5.59 0.62
C GLU A 92 -19.18 -5.86 0.51
N HIS A 93 -19.98 -5.13 1.28
CA HIS A 93 -21.44 -5.25 1.31
C HIS A 93 -22.00 -6.69 1.44
N GLY A 94 -21.29 -7.57 2.17
CA GLY A 94 -21.70 -8.96 2.39
C GLY A 94 -21.23 -9.95 1.31
N CYS A 95 -20.65 -9.45 0.22
CA CYS A 95 -20.04 -10.25 -0.83
C CYS A 95 -18.57 -10.54 -0.51
N ARG A 96 -18.06 -11.66 -1.03
CA ARG A 96 -16.64 -12.04 -0.98
C ARG A 96 -16.10 -12.09 -2.39
N PHE A 97 -15.02 -11.36 -2.62
CA PHE A 97 -14.34 -11.28 -3.90
C PHE A 97 -12.94 -11.84 -3.75
N ARG A 98 -12.57 -12.77 -4.62
CA ARG A 98 -11.20 -13.26 -4.72
C ARG A 98 -10.51 -12.44 -5.80
N VAL A 99 -9.48 -11.69 -5.43
CA VAL A 99 -8.86 -10.68 -6.29
C VAL A 99 -7.35 -10.90 -6.31
N ASP A 100 -6.76 -10.88 -7.50
CA ASP A 100 -5.32 -10.75 -7.70
C ASP A 100 -5.00 -9.27 -7.97
N VAL A 101 -4.42 -8.57 -7.00
CA VAL A 101 -4.26 -7.11 -7.03
C VAL A 101 -3.30 -6.61 -8.12
N VAL A 102 -2.48 -7.50 -8.70
CA VAL A 102 -1.57 -7.17 -9.80
C VAL A 102 -2.27 -7.28 -11.16
N LYS A 103 -3.29 -8.16 -11.25
CA LYS A 103 -3.98 -8.46 -12.51
C LYS A 103 -5.34 -7.78 -12.64
N ALA A 104 -5.96 -7.40 -11.53
CA ALA A 104 -7.30 -6.83 -11.48
C ALA A 104 -7.29 -5.40 -10.95
N TYR A 105 -8.24 -4.59 -11.45
CA TYR A 105 -8.58 -3.26 -10.93
C TYR A 105 -9.99 -3.27 -10.36
#